data_AF-A0AAW7ZIJ0-F1
#
_entry.id   AF-A0AAW7ZIJ0-F1
#
_cell.length_a   1.000
_cell.length_b   1.000
_cell.length_c   1.000
_cell.angle_alpha   90.00
_cell.angle_beta   90.00
_cell.angle_gamma   90.00
#
_symmetry.space_group_name_H-M   'P 1'
#
loop_
_entity.id
_entity.type
_entity.pdbx_description
1 polymer ?
#
loop_
_entity_poly.entity_id
_entity_poly.type
_entity_poly.pdbx_seq_one_letter_code
_entity_poly.pdbx_strand_id
1 'polypeptide(L)' 'LFTLHGSGHNPRTGGKARWRQRLMHKFNYFVDRYNATACVGCGRCIKNCPVNLDIRQALADVRAVD' A
#
# COMPACT_ATOMS: atom_id res chain seq x y z
N LEU A 1 6.23 11.05 -11.80
CA LEU A 1 5.73 10.76 -10.43
C LEU A 1 4.53 9.82 -10.52
N PHE A 2 4.49 8.75 -9.74
CA PHE A 2 3.25 7.96 -9.57
C PHE A 2 2.11 8.91 -9.16
N THR A 3 0.87 8.72 -9.64
CA THR A 3 -0.34 9.52 -9.30
C THR A 3 -0.40 11.01 -9.62
N LEU A 4 0.54 11.62 -10.36
CA LEU A 4 0.35 12.99 -10.85
C LEU A 4 -0.63 12.97 -12.03
N HIS A 5 -1.75 13.69 -11.92
CA HIS A 5 -2.76 13.76 -12.97
C HIS A 5 -2.35 14.77 -14.06
N GLY A 6 -2.91 14.63 -15.27
CA GLY A 6 -2.67 15.55 -16.39
C GLY A 6 -3.11 17.00 -16.11
N SER A 7 -4.04 17.20 -15.16
CA SER A 7 -4.44 18.53 -14.68
C SER A 7 -3.44 19.19 -13.73
N GLY A 8 -2.31 18.54 -13.43
CA GLY A 8 -1.33 19.01 -12.45
C GLY A 8 -1.70 18.68 -10.99
N HIS A 9 -2.92 18.21 -10.72
CA HIS A 9 -3.31 17.77 -9.39
C HIS A 9 -2.65 16.42 -9.04
N ASN A 10 -2.11 16.32 -7.82
CA ASN A 10 -1.64 15.05 -7.26
C ASN A 10 -2.37 14.76 -5.95
N PRO A 11 -3.31 13.78 -5.93
CA PRO A 11 -4.06 13.45 -4.72
C PRO A 11 -3.20 12.79 -3.63
N ARG A 12 -1.95 12.42 -3.94
CA ARG A 12 -1.00 11.80 -3.00
C ARG A 12 0.36 12.47 -3.14
N THR A 13 0.47 13.68 -2.63
CA THR A 13 1.70 14.49 -2.69
C THR A 13 2.85 13.85 -1.92
N GLY A 14 2.62 13.36 -0.71
CA GLY A 14 3.66 12.81 0.18
C GLY A 14 3.84 11.29 0.14
N GLY A 15 5.02 10.82 0.58
CA GLY A 15 5.36 9.40 0.70
C GLY A 15 4.39 8.63 1.61
N LYS A 16 3.98 9.21 2.75
CA LYS A 16 2.99 8.63 3.66
C LYS A 16 1.67 8.29 2.97
N ALA A 17 1.12 9.22 2.18
CA ALA A 17 -0.14 9.02 1.47
C ALA A 17 -0.04 7.91 0.40
N ARG A 18 1.11 7.83 -0.27
CA ARG A 18 1.40 6.79 -1.28
C ARG A 18 1.54 5.41 -0.64
N TRP A 19 2.26 5.33 0.48
CA TRP A 19 2.43 4.08 1.22
C TRP A 19 1.11 3.58 1.81
N ARG A 20 0.34 4.47 2.44
CA ARG A 20 -1.02 4.15 2.92
C ARG A 20 -1.87 3.60 1.78
N GLN A 21 -1.85 4.21 0.60
CA GLN A 21 -2.58 3.69 -0.56
C GLN A 21 -2.13 2.27 -0.95
N ARG A 22 -0.84 1.98 -0.94
CA ARG A 22 -0.31 0.64 -1.28
C ARG A 22 -0.82 -0.43 -0.31
N LEU A 23 -0.81 -0.14 0.99
CA LEU A 23 -1.31 -1.05 2.02
C LEU A 23 -2.83 -1.24 1.88
N MET A 24 -3.59 -0.14 1.90
CA MET A 24 -5.05 -0.18 1.88
C MET A 24 -5.61 -0.79 0.60
N HIS A 25 -5.02 -0.49 -0.56
CA HIS A 25 -5.45 -1.10 -1.82
C HIS A 25 -5.26 -2.61 -1.83
N LYS A 26 -4.26 -3.15 -1.13
CA LYS A 26 -4.02 -4.61 -1.13
C LYS A 26 -4.88 -5.36 -0.12
N PHE A 27 -5.09 -4.77 1.06
CA PHE A 27 -5.61 -5.48 2.23
C PHE A 27 -6.96 -4.97 2.74
N ASN A 28 -7.47 -3.85 2.22
CA ASN A 28 -8.76 -3.29 2.61
C ASN A 28 -9.64 -3.09 1.35
N TYR A 29 -9.35 -2.11 0.49
CA TYR A 29 -10.25 -1.75 -0.61
C TYR A 29 -10.51 -2.89 -1.60
N PHE A 30 -9.52 -3.76 -1.85
CA PHE A 30 -9.67 -4.91 -2.73
C PHE A 30 -10.44 -6.04 -2.05
N VAL A 31 -10.32 -6.17 -0.72
CA VAL A 31 -11.12 -7.10 0.08
C VAL A 31 -12.57 -6.64 0.07
N ASP A 32 -12.84 -5.37 0.35
CA ASP A 32 -14.20 -4.82 0.34
C ASP A 32 -14.90 -5.01 -1.02
N ARG A 33 -14.14 -4.90 -2.12
CA ARG A 33 -14.70 -4.98 -3.48
C ARG A 33 -14.83 -6.42 -4.00
N TYR A 34 -13.87 -7.29 -3.70
CA TYR A 34 -13.75 -8.60 -4.35
C TYR A 34 -13.70 -9.77 -3.36
N ASN A 35 -13.88 -9.52 -2.07
CA ASN A 35 -13.79 -10.49 -0.99
C ASN A 35 -12.48 -11.32 -1.01
N ALA A 36 -11.39 -10.70 -1.48
CA ALA A 36 -10.08 -11.33 -1.60
C ALA A 36 -8.98 -10.29 -1.35
N THR A 37 -7.78 -10.73 -0.96
CA THR A 37 -6.64 -9.81 -0.88
C THR A 37 -5.92 -9.72 -2.23
N ALA A 38 -5.38 -8.55 -2.58
CA ALA A 38 -4.52 -8.40 -3.77
C ALA A 38 -3.05 -8.77 -3.49
N CYS A 39 -2.80 -9.55 -2.44
CA CYS A 39 -1.49 -10.07 -2.08
C CYS A 39 -1.43 -11.56 -2.40
N VAL A 40 -0.50 -11.95 -3.29
CA VAL A 40 -0.32 -13.35 -3.71
C VAL A 40 0.91 -14.02 -3.05
N GLY A 41 1.49 -13.40 -2.02
CA GLY A 41 2.65 -13.97 -1.31
C GLY A 41 3.99 -13.92 -2.06
N CYS A 42 4.09 -13.21 -3.19
CA CYS A 42 5.31 -13.24 -4.04
C CYS A 42 6.58 -12.59 -3.45
N GLY A 43 6.53 -11.94 -2.28
CA GLY A 43 7.72 -11.37 -1.59
C GLY A 43 8.40 -10.16 -2.25
N ARG A 44 8.05 -9.79 -3.50
CA ARG A 44 8.69 -8.69 -4.25
C ARG A 44 8.69 -7.33 -3.54
N CYS A 45 7.66 -7.06 -2.73
CA CYS A 45 7.55 -5.83 -1.97
C CYS A 45 8.63 -5.67 -0.89
N ILE A 46 9.12 -6.77 -0.32
CA ILE A 46 10.19 -6.76 0.69
C ILE A 46 11.54 -6.83 -0.03
N LYS A 47 11.71 -7.80 -0.94
CA LYS A 47 12.99 -8.04 -1.64
C LYS A 47 13.51 -6.81 -2.41
N ASN A 48 12.61 -6.05 -3.03
CA ASN A 48 12.99 -4.91 -3.86
C ASN A 48 12.78 -3.57 -3.15
N CYS A 49 12.54 -3.59 -1.83
CA CYS A 49 12.29 -2.35 -1.11
C CYS A 49 13.59 -1.55 -0.95
N PRO A 50 13.69 -0.31 -1.49
CA PRO A 50 14.93 0.47 -1.44
C PRO A 50 15.29 0.93 -0.02
N VAL A 51 14.33 0.89 0.90
CA VAL A 51 14.45 1.35 2.29
C VAL A 51 14.20 0.20 3.30
N ASN A 52 14.25 -1.05 2.83
CA ASN A 52 14.13 -2.26 3.65
C ASN A 52 12.87 -2.29 4.56
N LEU A 53 11.74 -1.84 4.02
CA LEU A 53 10.46 -1.79 4.72
C LEU A 53 9.72 -3.13 4.62
N ASP A 54 9.33 -3.71 5.76
CA ASP A 54 8.52 -4.93 5.81
C ASP A 54 7.02 -4.59 5.88
N ILE A 55 6.30 -4.89 4.80
CA ILE A 55 4.85 -4.66 4.73
C ILE A 55 4.05 -5.57 5.67
N ARG A 56 4.61 -6.73 6.07
CA ARG A 56 3.95 -7.66 7.01
C ARG A 56 3.92 -7.05 8.41
N GLN A 57 5.04 -6.46 8.83
CA GLN A 57 5.12 -5.74 10.10
C GLN A 57 4.13 -4.57 10.11
N ALA A 58 4.15 -3.74 9.06
CA ALA A 58 3.21 -2.63 8.97
C ALA A 58 1.74 -3.06 9.02
N LEU A 59 1.39 -4.23 8.46
CA LEU A 59 0.03 -4.78 8.54
C LEU A 59 -0.31 -5.27 9.96
N ALA A 60 0.64 -5.89 10.65
CA ALA A 60 0.47 -6.31 12.05
C ALA A 60 0.27 -5.09 12.97
N ASP A 61 1.06 -4.03 12.77
CA ASP A 61 0.96 -2.80 13.56
C ASP A 61 -0.42 -2.12 13.39
N VAL A 62 -0.93 -2.05 12.15
CA VAL A 62 -2.27 -1.48 11.90
C VAL A 62 -3.36 -2.29 12.61
N ARG A 63 -3.30 -3.63 12.51
CA ARG A 63 -4.26 -4.53 13.18
C ARG A 63 -4.19 -4.47 14.71
N ALA A 64 -3.08 -4.01 15.29
CA ALA A 64 -2.95 -3.87 16.73
C ALA A 64 -3.58 -2.57 17.27
N VAL A 65 -3.92 -1.63 16.39
CA VAL A 65 -4.54 -0.34 16.74
C VAL A 65 -6.05 -0.32 16.42
N ASP A 66 -6.51 -1.20 15.53
CA ASP A 66 -7.93 -1.45 15.24
C ASP A 66 -8.63 -2.20 16.39
#